data_AF-A0A7J4PYG6-F1
#
_entry.id   AF-A0A7J4PYG6-F1
#
_cell.length_a   1.000
_cell.length_b   1.000
_cell.length_c   1.000
_cell.angle_alpha   90.00
_cell.angle_beta   90.00
_cell.angle_gamma   90.00
#
_symmetry.space_group_name_H-M   'P 1'
#
loop_
_entity.id
_entity.type
_entity.pdbx_description
1 polymer ?
#
loop_
_entity_poly.entity_id
_entity_poly.type
_entity_poly.pdbx_seq_one_letter_code
_entity_poly.pdbx_strand_id
1 'polypeptide(L)'
;GLAGMDAHGGFIYVAGGVGQKDRSDLTNRTMRYNPATDVWDYMANMSAPRHSFELVTYHDKLYAIGGFVRLFDAALNQTTTAPANHTEIYDPLTNTWINGSDLPFKIAAHSAVVHNDEILIAGGMTNTVRYDQIRGYNPLTGEIHAHGTLHTPMYDFDMLNVNGSLVYAGGDASYYRFSTWSTSYSDTSAAYDNPTAQTGALLSNIFDLRTGSEGSATPLWVNFNGVTPTNTNLTLQYKTGPTLSDTTSSLWRPLGPNQSAQYLETGNHTLTDAMPGDAFVQYQISFGTTELNQWSTPSLNSITVASEEARFHTPPPTVMNPNAALSLIQTFHSASSANKTYAMHVLPTTYDGFSIIGLDAATLTYQPATSTLSISDPDSILRSADITATHTSISEGDTVDWSIAINDGLSTPYLRLGVATEGLRSTHYNTSIITT
;
A
#
# COMPACT_ATOMS: atom_id res chain seq x y z
N GLY A 1 40.03 8.86 21.44
CA GLY A 1 38.74 8.69 22.12
C GLY A 1 37.73 9.69 21.58
N LEU A 2 36.44 9.51 21.88
CA LEU A 2 35.34 10.41 21.45
C LEU A 2 35.24 10.58 19.92
N ALA A 3 35.71 9.60 19.16
CA ALA A 3 35.54 9.53 17.70
C ALA A 3 34.18 8.91 17.40
N GLY A 4 33.57 9.29 16.27
CA GLY A 4 32.43 8.57 15.73
C GLY A 4 32.91 7.30 15.03
N MET A 5 32.20 6.19 15.21
CA MET A 5 32.57 4.90 14.63
C MET A 5 31.33 4.16 14.16
N ASP A 6 31.41 3.52 13.00
CA ASP A 6 30.36 2.62 12.53
C ASP A 6 30.87 1.60 11.52
N ALA A 7 30.11 0.52 11.32
CA ALA A 7 30.41 -0.52 10.36
C ALA A 7 29.63 -0.31 9.05
N HIS A 8 30.32 -0.43 7.92
CA HIS A 8 29.69 -0.37 6.60
C HIS A 8 30.47 -1.19 5.57
N GLY A 9 29.76 -1.95 4.72
CA GLY A 9 30.36 -2.70 3.63
C GLY A 9 31.43 -3.73 4.05
N GLY A 10 31.32 -4.28 5.27
CA GLY A 10 32.30 -5.22 5.84
C GLY A 10 33.54 -4.56 6.47
N PHE A 11 33.57 -3.23 6.55
CA PHE A 11 34.65 -2.46 7.18
C PHE A 11 34.16 -1.73 8.42
N ILE A 12 35.09 -1.33 9.29
CA ILE A 12 34.83 -0.41 10.41
C ILE A 12 35.41 0.95 10.05
N TYR A 13 34.60 2.00 10.12
CA TYR A 13 35.03 3.38 9.90
C TYR A 13 35.17 4.09 11.24
N VAL A 14 36.20 4.92 11.36
CA VAL A 14 36.46 5.77 12.52
C VAL A 14 36.73 7.18 12.02
N ALA A 15 35.98 8.16 12.52
CA ALA A 15 36.10 9.54 12.11
C ALA A 15 36.30 10.47 13.33
N GLY A 16 37.20 11.43 13.19
CA GLY A 16 37.44 12.47 14.19
C GLY A 16 37.98 11.96 15.53
N GLY A 17 37.58 12.62 16.61
CA GLY A 17 38.00 12.34 17.97
C GLY A 17 39.21 13.15 18.43
N VAL A 18 39.75 12.75 19.58
CA VAL A 18 40.89 13.38 20.27
C VAL A 18 41.87 12.32 20.79
N GLY A 19 43.15 12.65 20.85
CA GLY A 19 44.20 11.80 21.42
C GLY A 19 44.63 12.24 22.82
N GLN A 20 44.53 13.53 23.13
CA GLN A 20 44.95 14.12 24.40
C GLN A 20 43.78 14.25 25.39
N LYS A 21 44.08 14.09 26.68
CA LYS A 21 43.11 14.21 27.77
C LYS A 21 42.47 15.60 27.85
N ASP A 22 43.22 16.64 27.51
CA ASP A 22 42.75 18.02 27.49
C ASP A 22 41.91 18.35 26.25
N ARG A 23 41.79 17.41 25.30
CA ARG A 23 41.06 17.55 24.04
C ARG A 23 41.58 18.71 23.18
N SER A 24 42.86 19.06 23.28
CA SER A 24 43.45 20.13 22.46
C SER A 24 43.71 19.70 21.00
N ASP A 25 43.75 18.39 20.73
CA ASP A 25 44.20 17.77 19.48
C ASP A 25 43.07 17.15 18.65
N LEU A 26 41.93 17.83 18.54
CA LEU A 26 40.82 17.40 17.67
C LEU A 26 41.33 17.12 16.26
N THR A 27 40.90 15.99 15.69
CA THR A 27 41.22 15.60 14.32
C THR A 27 39.97 15.56 13.45
N ASN A 28 40.14 15.73 12.14
CA ASN A 28 39.13 15.52 11.11
C ASN A 28 39.39 14.24 10.32
N ARG A 29 40.37 13.44 10.75
CA ARG A 29 40.79 12.22 10.05
C ARG A 29 39.69 11.18 10.02
N THR A 30 39.58 10.51 8.88
CA THR A 30 38.75 9.31 8.72
C THR A 30 39.65 8.14 8.38
N MET A 31 39.48 7.04 9.11
CA MET A 31 40.21 5.80 8.93
C MET A 31 39.21 4.67 8.73
N ARG A 32 39.62 3.67 7.97
CA ARG A 32 38.83 2.46 7.71
C ARG A 32 39.65 1.24 8.08
N TYR A 33 39.10 0.35 8.87
CA TYR A 33 39.67 -0.94 9.21
C TYR A 33 38.99 -2.05 8.42
N ASN A 34 39.79 -2.94 7.85
CA ASN A 34 39.35 -4.17 7.21
C ASN A 34 39.56 -5.36 8.17
N PRO A 35 38.49 -5.90 8.79
CA PRO A 35 38.61 -7.04 9.68
C PRO A 35 39.08 -8.32 8.98
N ALA A 36 38.88 -8.45 7.66
CA ALA A 36 39.29 -9.63 6.92
C ALA A 36 40.80 -9.68 6.65
N THR A 37 41.46 -8.51 6.58
CA THR A 37 42.90 -8.42 6.31
C THR A 37 43.70 -7.85 7.47
N ASP A 38 43.04 -7.39 8.54
CA ASP A 38 43.64 -6.72 9.69
C ASP A 38 44.47 -5.48 9.29
N VAL A 39 43.93 -4.64 8.41
CA VAL A 39 44.61 -3.44 7.88
C VAL A 39 43.78 -2.19 8.09
N TRP A 40 44.46 -1.10 8.44
CA TRP A 40 43.90 0.26 8.50
C TRP A 40 44.30 1.07 7.28
N ASP A 41 43.31 1.69 6.63
CA ASP A 41 43.46 2.65 5.54
C ASP A 41 43.12 4.06 5.99
N TYR A 42 43.81 5.05 5.42
CA TYR A 42 43.40 6.45 5.50
C TYR A 42 42.39 6.78 4.41
N MET A 43 41.26 7.37 4.81
CA MET A 43 40.20 7.80 3.90
C MET A 43 40.22 9.33 3.75
N ALA A 44 39.33 9.89 2.93
CA ALA A 44 39.14 11.32 2.87
C ALA A 44 38.72 11.87 4.24
N ASN A 45 39.28 13.02 4.61
CA ASN A 45 39.02 13.67 5.90
C ASN A 45 37.76 14.53 5.82
N MET A 46 37.08 14.69 6.96
CA MET A 46 36.00 15.67 7.13
C MET A 46 36.52 17.10 6.93
N SER A 47 35.61 18.04 6.64
CA SER A 47 35.94 19.46 6.44
C SER A 47 36.38 20.16 7.73
N ALA A 48 35.88 19.70 8.89
CA ALA A 48 36.23 20.25 10.20
C ALA A 48 36.54 19.16 11.23
N PRO A 49 37.51 19.40 12.13
CA PRO A 49 37.82 18.45 13.18
C PRO A 49 36.75 18.47 14.27
N ARG A 50 36.32 17.28 14.70
CA ARG A 50 35.17 17.09 15.60
C ARG A 50 35.36 15.91 16.57
N HIS A 51 34.72 15.97 17.74
CA HIS A 51 34.65 14.86 18.70
C HIS A 51 33.28 14.82 19.40
N SER A 52 33.01 13.73 20.14
CA SER A 52 31.76 13.50 20.87
C SER A 52 30.53 13.64 19.97
N PHE A 53 30.58 12.98 18.82
CA PHE A 53 29.54 12.96 17.79
C PHE A 53 29.28 11.51 17.41
N GLU A 54 28.16 11.28 16.73
CA GLU A 54 27.81 9.96 16.23
C GLU A 54 28.09 9.86 14.74
N LEU A 55 28.67 8.72 14.35
CA LEU A 55 28.83 8.33 12.96
C LEU A 55 27.80 7.24 12.70
N VAL A 56 26.87 7.47 11.77
CA VAL A 56 25.74 6.55 11.53
C VAL A 56 25.67 6.18 10.06
N THR A 57 25.63 4.89 9.76
CA THR A 57 25.46 4.35 8.41
C THR A 57 23.98 4.35 8.05
N TYR A 58 23.62 5.02 6.96
CA TYR A 58 22.25 5.12 6.48
C TYR A 58 22.25 5.19 4.95
N HIS A 59 21.47 4.35 4.25
CA HIS A 59 21.41 4.30 2.78
C HIS A 59 22.82 4.33 2.12
N ASP A 60 23.68 3.39 2.54
CA ASP A 60 25.05 3.19 2.03
C ASP A 60 26.02 4.38 2.18
N LYS A 61 25.72 5.33 3.06
CA LYS A 61 26.60 6.46 3.41
C LYS A 61 26.78 6.56 4.91
N LEU A 62 27.86 7.20 5.36
CA LEU A 62 28.11 7.46 6.77
C LEU A 62 27.86 8.94 7.10
N TYR A 63 27.06 9.20 8.13
CA TYR A 63 26.64 10.54 8.54
C TYR A 63 27.34 10.90 9.85
N ALA A 64 28.16 11.94 9.83
CA ALA A 64 28.79 12.51 11.01
C ALA A 64 27.89 13.64 11.54
N ILE A 65 27.14 13.36 12.61
CA ILE A 65 26.06 14.24 13.09
C ILE A 65 26.51 14.99 14.35
N GLY A 66 26.53 16.33 14.29
CA GLY A 66 26.81 17.19 15.44
C GLY A 66 28.20 16.98 16.07
N GLY A 67 28.26 17.10 17.39
CA GLY A 67 29.47 17.03 18.20
C GLY A 67 30.08 18.37 18.56
N PHE A 68 31.21 18.32 19.27
CA PHE A 68 32.08 19.48 19.46
C PHE A 68 32.94 19.64 18.21
N VAL A 69 32.61 20.62 17.38
CA VAL A 69 33.28 20.90 16.11
C VAL A 69 34.13 22.16 16.27
N ARG A 70 35.37 22.12 15.77
CA ARG A 70 36.24 23.32 15.71
C ARG A 70 35.95 24.07 14.42
N LEU A 71 35.20 25.17 14.54
CA LEU A 71 34.80 26.02 13.42
C LEU A 71 35.38 27.42 13.59
N PHE A 72 35.61 28.10 12.47
CA PHE A 72 35.93 29.52 12.46
C PHE A 72 34.64 30.33 12.52
N ASP A 73 34.49 31.12 13.58
CA ASP A 73 33.41 32.10 13.70
C ASP A 73 33.86 33.41 13.03
N ALA A 74 33.28 33.70 11.86
CA ALA A 74 33.60 34.91 11.11
C ALA A 74 33.15 36.19 11.82
N ALA A 75 32.11 36.13 12.66
CA ALA A 75 31.61 37.29 13.40
C ALA A 75 32.55 37.64 14.58
N LEU A 76 33.12 36.63 15.23
CA LEU A 76 34.07 36.81 16.33
C LEU A 76 35.54 36.85 15.86
N ASN A 77 35.79 36.57 14.58
CA ASN A 77 37.12 36.38 13.98
C ASN A 77 38.00 35.42 14.80
N GLN A 78 37.39 34.33 15.27
CA GLN A 78 38.01 33.39 16.19
C GLN A 78 37.63 31.96 15.85
N THR A 79 38.57 31.04 15.99
CA THR A 79 38.30 29.60 15.93
C THR A 79 37.88 29.12 17.32
N THR A 80 36.68 28.56 17.41
CA THR A 80 36.15 28.02 18.67
C THR A 80 35.75 26.57 18.49
N THR A 81 35.83 25.80 19.58
CA THR A 81 35.30 24.44 19.63
C THR A 81 34.05 24.46 20.50
N ALA A 82 32.90 24.15 19.89
CA ALA A 82 31.61 24.19 20.55
C ALA A 82 30.67 23.12 19.99
N PRO A 83 29.60 22.75 20.71
CA PRO A 83 28.55 21.90 20.16
C PRO A 83 28.00 22.53 18.88
N ALA A 84 27.95 21.75 17.81
CA ALA A 84 27.46 22.19 16.51
C ALA A 84 26.19 21.41 16.12
N ASN A 85 25.46 21.95 15.17
CA ASN A 85 24.35 21.31 14.49
C ASN A 85 24.76 20.71 13.14
N HIS A 86 26.06 20.72 12.85
CA HIS A 86 26.59 20.45 11.52
C HIS A 86 26.65 18.96 11.19
N THR A 87 26.13 18.59 10.03
CA THR A 87 26.14 17.21 9.52
C THR A 87 27.02 17.11 8.27
N GLU A 88 27.93 16.14 8.25
CA GLU A 88 28.71 15.78 7.07
C GLU A 88 28.39 14.35 6.64
N ILE A 89 28.41 14.08 5.34
CA ILE A 89 28.04 12.79 4.75
C ILE A 89 29.24 12.27 3.98
N TYR A 90 29.69 11.07 4.34
CA TYR A 90 30.74 10.34 3.64
C TYR A 90 30.15 9.32 2.70
N ASP A 91 30.63 9.35 1.45
CA ASP A 91 30.34 8.35 0.46
C ASP A 91 31.55 7.40 0.31
N PRO A 92 31.44 6.12 0.75
CA PRO A 92 32.50 5.14 0.60
C PRO A 92 32.86 4.80 -0.85
N LEU A 93 31.92 4.98 -1.80
CA LEU A 93 32.14 4.66 -3.21
C LEU A 93 33.06 5.70 -3.87
N THR A 94 32.88 6.97 -3.53
CA THR A 94 33.68 8.07 -4.08
C THR A 94 34.83 8.48 -3.17
N ASN A 95 34.86 7.99 -1.92
CA ASN A 95 35.81 8.39 -0.89
C ASN A 95 35.83 9.92 -0.70
N THR A 96 34.64 10.49 -0.48
CA THR A 96 34.48 11.95 -0.31
C THR A 96 33.50 12.27 0.80
N TRP A 97 33.77 13.36 1.53
CA TRP A 97 32.82 14.00 2.42
C TRP A 97 32.12 15.16 1.72
N ILE A 98 30.82 15.32 1.96
CA ILE A 98 30.02 16.48 1.57
C ILE A 98 29.26 17.04 2.77
N ASN A 99 28.85 18.30 2.71
CA ASN A 99 27.97 18.86 3.72
C ASN A 99 26.54 18.34 3.51
N GLY A 100 25.92 17.85 4.58
CA GLY A 100 24.51 17.47 4.62
C GLY A 100 23.61 18.60 5.14
N SER A 101 22.35 18.26 5.40
CA SER A 101 21.40 19.18 6.04
C SER A 101 21.73 19.33 7.53
N ASP A 102 21.98 20.55 7.99
CA ASP A 102 22.24 20.82 9.41
C ASP A 102 20.99 20.59 10.27
N LEU A 103 21.19 20.14 11.51
CA LEU A 103 20.13 20.02 12.49
C LEU A 103 19.57 21.41 12.88
N PRO A 104 18.29 21.52 13.30
CA PRO A 104 17.74 22.78 13.80
C PRO A 104 18.22 23.14 15.22
N PHE A 105 19.11 22.33 15.81
CA PHE A 105 19.65 22.50 17.15
C PHE A 105 21.08 21.98 17.22
N LYS A 106 21.88 22.56 18.12
CA LYS A 106 23.27 22.13 18.38
C LYS A 106 23.27 20.96 19.36
N ILE A 107 24.15 19.98 19.15
CA ILE A 107 24.17 18.78 19.98
C ILE A 107 25.56 18.14 20.01
N ALA A 108 25.95 17.58 21.14
CA ALA A 108 27.15 16.77 21.30
C ALA A 108 26.91 15.68 22.36
N ALA A 109 27.65 14.57 22.28
CA ALA A 109 27.51 13.40 23.16
C ALA A 109 26.09 12.88 23.34
N HIS A 110 25.30 13.01 22.27
CA HIS A 110 24.10 12.24 22.09
C HIS A 110 24.48 10.84 21.64
N SER A 111 23.50 9.94 21.65
CA SER A 111 23.58 8.69 20.92
C SER A 111 22.67 8.75 19.70
N ALA A 112 23.01 8.01 18.64
CA ALA A 112 22.20 7.95 17.44
C ALA A 112 22.25 6.56 16.79
N VAL A 113 21.10 6.11 16.26
CA VAL A 113 20.98 4.81 15.60
C VAL A 113 19.91 4.83 14.52
N VAL A 114 20.06 4.00 13.49
CA VAL A 114 19.01 3.81 12.49
C VAL A 114 17.88 2.94 13.04
N HIS A 115 16.66 3.41 12.90
CA HIS A 115 15.44 2.69 13.27
C HIS A 115 14.28 3.10 12.37
N ASN A 116 13.55 2.14 11.81
CA ASN A 116 12.41 2.36 10.90
C ASN A 116 12.70 3.35 9.76
N ASP A 117 13.83 3.17 9.08
CA ASP A 117 14.27 4.01 7.96
C ASP A 117 14.51 5.49 8.33
N GLU A 118 14.82 5.77 9.59
CA GLU A 118 15.15 7.09 10.12
C GLU A 118 16.37 7.01 11.06
N ILE A 119 17.16 8.09 11.16
CA ILE A 119 18.22 8.20 12.17
C ILE A 119 17.61 8.78 13.44
N LEU A 120 17.48 7.97 14.49
CA LEU A 120 17.05 8.45 15.80
C LEU A 120 18.23 9.02 16.56
N ILE A 121 18.06 10.23 17.08
CA ILE A 121 19.01 10.99 17.89
C ILE A 121 18.41 11.14 19.29
N ALA A 122 19.12 10.67 20.32
CA ALA A 122 18.64 10.69 21.69
C ALA A 122 19.60 11.42 22.64
N GLY A 123 19.03 12.21 23.54
CA GLY A 123 19.75 12.87 24.62
C GLY A 123 20.85 13.82 24.13
N GLY A 124 22.00 13.81 24.80
CA GLY A 124 23.13 14.69 24.49
C GLY A 124 23.04 16.05 25.17
N MET A 125 23.92 16.97 24.76
CA MET A 125 24.05 18.27 25.40
C MET A 125 24.53 19.39 24.48
N THR A 126 24.29 20.61 24.94
CA THR A 126 25.05 21.81 24.61
C THR A 126 25.92 22.21 25.82
N ASN A 127 26.58 23.38 25.80
CA ASN A 127 27.37 23.84 26.95
C ASN A 127 26.54 24.11 28.22
N THR A 128 25.22 24.34 28.09
CA THR A 128 24.35 24.77 29.21
C THR A 128 23.09 23.93 29.38
N VAL A 129 22.74 23.10 28.39
CA VAL A 129 21.50 22.31 28.37
C VAL A 129 21.83 20.86 28.09
N ARG A 130 21.16 19.96 28.82
CA ARG A 130 21.13 18.52 28.53
C ARG A 130 19.77 18.18 27.98
N TYR A 131 19.75 17.29 27.01
CA TYR A 131 18.54 16.85 26.35
C TYR A 131 18.10 15.50 26.91
N ASP A 132 16.79 15.31 26.99
CA ASP A 132 16.11 14.04 27.18
C ASP A 132 15.35 13.63 25.91
N GLN A 133 15.23 14.50 24.92
CA GLN A 133 14.39 14.23 23.75
C GLN A 133 14.99 13.15 22.85
N ILE A 134 14.11 12.32 22.31
CA ILE A 134 14.39 11.41 21.20
C ILE A 134 13.77 12.05 19.95
N ARG A 135 14.60 12.27 18.93
CA ARG A 135 14.20 12.93 17.68
C ARG A 135 14.63 12.09 16.51
N GLY A 136 13.73 11.92 15.57
CA GLY A 136 14.01 11.30 14.30
C GLY A 136 14.55 12.32 13.33
N TYR A 137 15.59 11.94 12.58
CA TYR A 137 16.22 12.75 11.56
C TYR A 137 16.27 11.95 10.25
N ASN A 138 15.63 12.49 9.22
CA ASN A 138 15.79 11.99 7.86
C ASN A 138 16.81 12.90 7.15
N PRO A 139 18.05 12.44 6.90
CA PRO A 139 19.06 13.27 6.28
C PRO A 139 18.84 13.54 4.78
N LEU A 140 17.97 12.77 4.12
CA LEU A 140 17.65 12.96 2.70
C LEU A 140 16.67 14.12 2.49
N THR A 141 15.72 14.28 3.41
CA THR A 141 14.72 15.37 3.37
C THR A 141 15.09 16.55 4.28
N GLY A 142 15.94 16.32 5.28
CA GLY A 142 16.24 17.27 6.34
C GLY A 142 15.14 17.37 7.41
N GLU A 143 14.12 16.52 7.35
CA GLU A 143 13.00 16.54 8.29
C GLU A 143 13.40 16.02 9.67
N ILE A 144 12.73 16.56 10.68
CA ILE A 144 12.88 16.17 12.08
C ILE A 144 11.52 15.78 12.65
N HIS A 145 11.43 14.57 13.19
CA HIS A 145 10.23 14.06 13.83
C HIS A 145 10.44 13.97 15.35
N ALA A 146 9.43 14.40 16.11
CA ALA A 146 9.44 14.22 17.56
C ALA A 146 8.98 12.79 17.91
N HIS A 147 9.77 12.09 18.71
CA HIS A 147 9.41 10.79 19.29
C HIS A 147 9.19 10.96 20.80
N GLY A 148 9.72 10.06 21.62
CA GLY A 148 9.62 10.11 23.07
C GLY A 148 10.72 10.92 23.76
N THR A 149 10.86 10.70 25.06
CA THR A 149 11.95 11.24 25.88
C THR A 149 12.59 10.12 26.70
N LEU A 150 13.88 10.26 27.00
CA LEU A 150 14.56 9.51 28.04
C LEU A 150 13.94 9.84 29.41
N HIS A 151 14.02 8.91 30.35
CA HIS A 151 13.54 9.13 31.72
C HIS A 151 14.32 10.22 32.46
N THR A 152 15.54 10.52 32.02
CA THR A 152 16.42 11.53 32.61
C THR A 152 17.29 12.14 31.51
N PRO A 153 17.45 13.48 31.47
CA PRO A 153 18.38 14.12 30.54
C PRO A 153 19.82 13.64 30.78
N MET A 154 20.46 13.11 29.74
CA MET A 154 21.81 12.52 29.84
C MET A 154 22.58 12.60 28.52
N TYR A 155 23.90 12.40 28.61
CA TYR A 155 24.84 12.38 27.48
C TYR A 155 25.90 11.30 27.72
N ASP A 156 26.76 11.02 26.73
CA ASP A 156 27.81 9.98 26.82
C ASP A 156 27.25 8.58 27.17
N PHE A 157 26.08 8.26 26.62
CA PHE A 157 25.49 6.92 26.65
C PHE A 157 25.52 6.30 25.25
N ASP A 158 25.27 5.00 25.18
CA ASP A 158 25.15 4.29 23.92
C ASP A 158 23.72 3.79 23.71
N MET A 159 23.27 3.73 22.46
CA MET A 159 21.93 3.31 22.06
C MET A 159 22.03 2.46 20.81
N LEU A 160 21.42 1.27 20.88
CA LEU A 160 21.42 0.30 19.80
C LEU A 160 20.00 -0.07 19.44
N ASN A 161 19.78 -0.32 18.15
CA ASN A 161 18.58 -0.96 17.66
C ASN A 161 18.80 -2.48 17.68
N VAL A 162 18.17 -3.15 18.64
CA VAL A 162 18.24 -4.60 18.83
C VAL A 162 16.88 -5.19 18.46
N ASN A 163 16.83 -5.86 17.32
CA ASN A 163 15.64 -6.51 16.78
C ASN A 163 14.44 -5.59 16.49
N GLY A 164 14.59 -4.26 16.47
CA GLY A 164 13.51 -3.26 16.39
C GLY A 164 13.27 -2.54 17.73
N SER A 165 13.89 -3.00 18.81
CA SER A 165 13.88 -2.31 20.10
C SER A 165 15.06 -1.37 20.20
N LEU A 166 14.83 -0.13 20.63
CA LEU A 166 15.92 0.74 21.06
C LEU A 166 16.32 0.36 22.49
N VAL A 167 17.56 -0.05 22.66
CA VAL A 167 18.15 -0.31 23.97
C VAL A 167 19.23 0.72 24.19
N TYR A 168 19.17 1.45 25.30
CA TYR A 168 20.27 2.33 25.70
C TYR A 168 20.84 1.93 27.05
N ALA A 169 22.14 2.20 27.23
CA ALA A 169 22.86 1.86 28.44
C ALA A 169 23.90 2.92 28.81
N GLY A 170 24.08 3.09 30.12
CA GLY A 170 25.02 4.03 30.70
C GLY A 170 24.57 5.49 30.56
N GLY A 171 25.55 6.39 30.47
CA GLY A 171 25.31 7.82 30.36
C GLY A 171 25.60 8.59 31.64
N ASP A 172 26.01 9.84 31.44
CA ASP A 172 26.24 10.84 32.46
C ASP A 172 25.04 11.80 32.52
N ALA A 173 24.40 11.86 33.69
CA ALA A 173 23.29 12.73 34.01
C ALA A 173 23.71 13.94 34.87
N SER A 174 25.02 14.22 35.00
CA SER A 174 25.56 15.38 35.73
C SER A 174 25.41 16.67 34.95
N TYR A 175 25.34 17.79 35.68
CA TYR A 175 25.09 19.11 35.06
C TYR A 175 26.31 19.60 34.28
N TYR A 176 27.50 19.23 34.75
CA TYR A 176 28.77 19.57 34.14
C TYR A 176 29.48 18.31 33.65
N ARG A 177 29.63 18.21 32.34
CA ARG A 177 30.34 17.11 31.70
C ARG A 177 31.81 17.11 32.08
N PHE A 178 32.34 15.91 32.38
CA PHE A 178 33.72 15.69 32.87
C PHE A 178 34.03 16.36 34.22
N SER A 179 33.01 16.72 35.01
CA SER A 179 33.23 17.17 36.38
C SER A 179 33.82 16.05 37.23
N THR A 180 34.84 16.36 38.02
CA THR A 180 35.38 15.46 39.05
C THR A 180 34.60 15.51 40.37
N TRP A 181 33.63 16.43 40.48
CA TRP A 181 32.74 16.57 41.62
C TRP A 181 31.32 16.20 41.17
N SER A 182 30.73 15.20 41.82
CA SER A 182 29.32 14.78 41.62
C SER A 182 28.99 14.28 40.21
N THR A 183 29.75 13.30 39.71
CA THR A 183 29.37 12.52 38.52
C THR A 183 28.21 11.58 38.86
N SER A 184 27.13 11.62 38.09
CA SER A 184 25.93 10.83 38.29
C SER A 184 25.69 10.01 37.03
N TYR A 185 25.98 8.71 37.10
CA TYR A 185 25.67 7.80 36.00
C TYR A 185 24.25 7.27 36.12
N SER A 186 23.58 7.08 34.98
CA SER A 186 22.32 6.36 34.95
C SER A 186 22.57 4.86 34.89
N ASP A 187 22.16 4.12 35.92
CA ASP A 187 22.06 2.64 35.86
C ASP A 187 20.77 2.19 35.15
N THR A 188 19.95 3.13 34.65
CA THR A 188 18.69 2.84 33.98
C THR A 188 18.96 2.37 32.56
N SER A 189 19.00 1.05 32.38
CA SER A 189 18.83 0.45 31.05
C SER A 189 17.34 0.45 30.73
N ALA A 190 16.91 1.20 29.71
CA ALA A 190 15.56 1.02 29.19
C ALA A 190 15.62 0.31 27.84
N ALA A 191 14.85 -0.76 27.73
CA ALA A 191 14.49 -1.33 26.46
C ALA A 191 13.19 -0.66 26.01
N TYR A 192 13.18 -0.10 24.80
CA TYR A 192 11.93 0.12 24.09
C TYR A 192 11.45 -1.26 23.66
N ASP A 193 10.56 -1.87 24.43
CA ASP A 193 10.02 -3.18 24.09
C ASP A 193 9.37 -3.10 22.71
N ASN A 194 9.90 -3.89 21.78
CA ASN A 194 9.29 -4.05 20.48
C ASN A 194 7.87 -4.57 20.72
N PRO A 195 6.88 -4.05 19.98
CA PRO A 195 5.64 -4.78 19.91
C PRO A 195 5.99 -6.19 19.41
N THR A 196 5.38 -7.23 19.99
CA THR A 196 5.65 -8.60 19.55
C THR A 196 5.19 -8.82 18.11
N ALA A 197 4.34 -7.92 17.59
CA ALA A 197 3.88 -7.90 16.22
C ALA A 197 3.84 -6.48 15.64
N GLN A 198 4.08 -6.35 14.34
CA GLN A 198 3.75 -5.15 13.57
C GLN A 198 2.72 -5.52 12.52
N THR A 199 1.67 -4.70 12.39
CA THR A 199 0.66 -4.85 11.35
C THR A 199 0.54 -3.58 10.52
N GLY A 200 0.20 -3.75 9.24
CA GLY A 200 -0.12 -2.70 8.29
C GLY A 200 -1.32 -3.12 7.46
N ALA A 201 -1.91 -2.15 6.75
CA ALA A 201 -3.03 -2.40 5.85
C ALA A 201 -2.81 -1.72 4.50
N LEU A 202 -3.17 -2.41 3.42
CA LEU A 202 -3.30 -1.84 2.07
C LEU A 202 -4.78 -1.80 1.71
N LEU A 203 -5.24 -0.67 1.18
CA LEU A 203 -6.59 -0.50 0.67
C LEU A 203 -6.54 -0.32 -0.84
N SER A 204 -7.33 -1.11 -1.58
CA SER A 204 -7.44 -0.94 -3.02
C SER A 204 -8.36 0.23 -3.40
N ASN A 205 -8.24 0.69 -4.64
CA ASN A 205 -9.31 1.43 -5.29
C ASN A 205 -10.57 0.56 -5.39
N ILE A 206 -11.72 1.18 -5.64
CA ILE A 206 -12.92 0.46 -6.05
C ILE A 206 -12.82 0.17 -7.54
N PHE A 207 -12.94 -1.09 -7.92
CA PHE A 207 -12.89 -1.55 -9.31
C PHE A 207 -14.31 -1.77 -9.82
N ASP A 208 -14.61 -1.25 -11.01
CA ASP A 208 -15.78 -1.65 -11.80
C ASP A 208 -15.40 -2.91 -12.58
N LEU A 209 -16.11 -4.01 -12.34
CA LEU A 209 -15.88 -5.30 -12.98
C LEU A 209 -16.52 -5.40 -14.36
N ARG A 210 -17.28 -4.38 -14.77
CA ARG A 210 -17.89 -4.32 -16.10
C ARG A 210 -16.89 -3.82 -17.12
N THR A 211 -16.95 -4.38 -18.31
CA THR A 211 -16.18 -3.92 -19.47
C THR A 211 -16.87 -2.79 -20.24
N GLY A 212 -18.07 -2.38 -19.81
CA GLY A 212 -18.82 -1.26 -20.37
C GLY A 212 -19.93 -0.73 -19.44
N SER A 213 -20.56 0.40 -19.82
CA SER A 213 -21.56 1.08 -18.99
C SER A 213 -22.96 0.46 -19.03
N GLU A 214 -23.32 -0.19 -20.15
CA GLU A 214 -24.66 -0.75 -20.42
C GLU A 214 -24.75 -2.22 -20.00
N GLY A 215 -24.39 -2.50 -18.75
CA GLY A 215 -24.21 -3.86 -18.29
C GLY A 215 -24.18 -4.02 -16.79
N SER A 216 -24.09 -5.28 -16.41
CA SER A 216 -23.94 -5.75 -15.04
C SER A 216 -22.86 -6.80 -14.99
N ALA A 217 -22.17 -6.89 -13.85
CA ALA A 217 -21.18 -7.91 -13.58
C ALA A 217 -21.40 -8.47 -12.18
N THR A 218 -21.07 -9.74 -11.98
CA THR A 218 -21.16 -10.41 -10.68
C THR A 218 -19.84 -11.10 -10.36
N PRO A 219 -19.13 -10.71 -9.30
CA PRO A 219 -17.89 -11.37 -8.90
C PRO A 219 -18.14 -12.81 -8.45
N LEU A 220 -17.23 -13.71 -8.84
CA LEU A 220 -17.26 -15.14 -8.54
C LEU A 220 -16.27 -15.51 -7.44
N TRP A 221 -15.00 -15.21 -7.68
CA TRP A 221 -13.89 -15.62 -6.82
C TRP A 221 -12.77 -14.60 -6.88
N VAL A 222 -11.92 -14.62 -5.85
CA VAL A 222 -10.68 -13.87 -5.77
C VAL A 222 -9.52 -14.84 -5.58
N ASN A 223 -8.51 -14.71 -6.42
CA ASN A 223 -7.23 -15.38 -6.24
C ASN A 223 -6.27 -14.39 -5.58
N PHE A 224 -5.98 -14.64 -4.30
CA PHE A 224 -5.15 -13.80 -3.45
C PHE A 224 -3.80 -14.50 -3.25
N ASN A 225 -2.79 -14.11 -4.04
CA ASN A 225 -1.49 -14.76 -4.01
C ASN A 225 -0.44 -13.91 -3.32
N GLY A 226 0.28 -14.54 -2.42
CA GLY A 226 1.44 -13.97 -1.76
C GLY A 226 2.26 -15.05 -1.07
N VAL A 227 3.33 -14.63 -0.40
CA VAL A 227 4.15 -15.49 0.43
C VAL A 227 3.95 -15.07 1.87
N THR A 228 3.59 -16.03 2.72
CA THR A 228 3.45 -15.89 4.17
C THR A 228 4.52 -16.74 4.86
N PRO A 229 5.75 -16.22 5.01
CA PRO A 229 6.75 -16.91 5.82
C PRO A 229 6.26 -17.15 7.25
N THR A 230 6.91 -18.06 7.97
CA THR A 230 6.64 -18.32 9.39
C THR A 230 6.60 -17.02 10.19
N ASN A 231 5.63 -16.90 11.09
CA ASN A 231 5.42 -15.73 11.94
C ASN A 231 5.09 -14.44 11.16
N THR A 232 4.51 -14.57 9.97
CA THR A 232 3.89 -13.46 9.25
C THR A 232 2.42 -13.77 8.97
N ASN A 233 1.64 -12.72 8.70
CA ASN A 233 0.28 -12.85 8.20
C ASN A 233 0.11 -12.00 6.95
N LEU A 234 -0.74 -12.48 6.05
CA LEU A 234 -1.18 -11.78 4.87
C LEU A 234 -2.61 -12.21 4.61
N THR A 235 -3.56 -11.36 4.97
CA THR A 235 -4.98 -11.70 4.99
C THR A 235 -5.80 -10.63 4.28
N LEU A 236 -6.92 -11.04 3.67
CA LEU A 236 -7.73 -10.17 2.81
C LEU A 236 -9.18 -10.10 3.28
N GLN A 237 -9.77 -8.92 3.16
CA GLN A 237 -11.22 -8.72 3.15
C GLN A 237 -11.63 -7.99 1.88
N TYR A 238 -12.89 -8.14 1.50
CA TYR A 238 -13.46 -7.49 0.32
C TYR A 238 -14.81 -6.87 0.62
N LYS A 239 -15.21 -5.92 -0.23
CA LYS A 239 -16.57 -5.39 -0.33
C LYS A 239 -17.01 -5.54 -1.77
N THR A 240 -18.30 -5.78 -1.94
CA THR A 240 -18.95 -5.72 -3.24
C THR A 240 -20.17 -4.82 -3.16
N GLY A 241 -20.63 -4.35 -4.32
CA GLY A 241 -21.86 -3.60 -4.41
C GLY A 241 -22.26 -3.31 -5.85
N PRO A 242 -23.54 -2.98 -6.10
CA PRO A 242 -24.05 -2.70 -7.44
C PRO A 242 -23.66 -1.31 -7.94
N THR A 243 -23.28 -0.39 -7.03
CA THR A 243 -22.79 0.95 -7.37
C THR A 243 -21.55 1.33 -6.55
N LEU A 244 -20.83 2.38 -6.97
CA LEU A 244 -19.71 2.94 -6.20
C LEU A 244 -20.13 3.37 -4.78
N SER A 245 -21.32 3.98 -4.64
CA SER A 245 -21.83 4.45 -3.35
C SER A 245 -22.17 3.29 -2.42
N ASP A 246 -22.83 2.26 -2.97
CA ASP A 246 -23.19 1.06 -2.19
C ASP A 246 -21.93 0.34 -1.73
N THR A 247 -20.94 0.15 -2.61
CA THR A 247 -19.67 -0.51 -2.28
C THR A 247 -18.91 0.21 -1.17
N THR A 248 -18.95 1.54 -1.15
CA THR A 248 -18.30 2.34 -0.10
C THR A 248 -18.92 2.07 1.28
N SER A 249 -20.25 1.94 1.33
CA SER A 249 -21.03 1.74 2.56
C SER A 249 -21.22 0.26 2.94
N SER A 250 -20.94 -0.67 2.03
CA SER A 250 -20.96 -2.12 2.28
C SER A 250 -20.04 -2.53 3.43
N LEU A 251 -20.38 -3.63 4.10
CA LEU A 251 -19.54 -4.24 5.12
C LEU A 251 -18.39 -5.03 4.49
N TRP A 252 -17.23 -5.02 5.15
CA TRP A 252 -16.12 -5.92 4.80
C TRP A 252 -16.53 -7.38 5.01
N ARG A 253 -16.15 -8.23 4.06
CA ARG A 253 -16.40 -9.67 4.02
C ARG A 253 -15.07 -10.44 3.94
N PRO A 254 -15.03 -11.68 4.45
CA PRO A 254 -16.11 -12.40 5.11
C PRO A 254 -16.38 -11.89 6.54
N LEU A 255 -17.60 -12.17 7.04
CA LEU A 255 -17.94 -11.99 8.46
C LEU A 255 -18.30 -13.35 9.08
N GLY A 256 -17.86 -13.55 10.32
CA GLY A 256 -18.21 -14.71 11.14
C GLY A 256 -19.49 -14.49 11.95
N PRO A 257 -19.79 -15.41 12.89
CA PRO A 257 -20.90 -15.27 13.81
C PRO A 257 -20.85 -13.91 14.53
N ASN A 258 -22.04 -13.31 14.75
CA ASN A 258 -22.20 -11.99 15.37
C ASN A 258 -21.48 -10.84 14.64
N GLN A 259 -21.33 -10.93 13.30
CA GLN A 259 -20.66 -9.93 12.47
C GLN A 259 -19.19 -9.68 12.86
N SER A 260 -18.53 -10.69 13.43
CA SER A 260 -17.09 -10.61 13.70
C SER A 260 -16.30 -10.60 12.39
N ALA A 261 -15.29 -9.74 12.29
CA ALA A 261 -14.42 -9.71 11.10
C ALA A 261 -13.71 -11.05 10.92
N GLN A 262 -13.78 -11.59 9.70
CA GLN A 262 -13.02 -12.78 9.27
C GLN A 262 -12.18 -12.38 8.06
N TYR A 263 -11.12 -13.14 7.80
CA TYR A 263 -10.18 -12.81 6.73
C TYR A 263 -9.90 -14.03 5.86
N LEU A 264 -9.68 -13.76 4.58
CA LEU A 264 -9.24 -14.76 3.60
C LEU A 264 -7.71 -14.86 3.67
N GLU A 265 -7.20 -16.07 3.86
CA GLU A 265 -5.76 -16.36 3.74
C GLU A 265 -5.34 -16.38 2.27
N THR A 266 -4.04 -16.44 1.98
CA THR A 266 -3.58 -16.61 0.59
C THR A 266 -4.17 -17.85 -0.07
N GLY A 267 -4.69 -17.72 -1.28
CA GLY A 267 -5.33 -18.79 -2.04
C GLY A 267 -6.47 -18.28 -2.92
N ASN A 268 -7.16 -19.22 -3.57
CA ASN A 268 -8.35 -18.93 -4.36
C ASN A 268 -9.62 -19.11 -3.51
N HIS A 269 -10.43 -18.07 -3.41
CA HIS A 269 -11.62 -18.02 -2.55
C HIS A 269 -12.85 -17.63 -3.35
N THR A 270 -13.93 -18.37 -3.15
CA THR A 270 -15.24 -17.99 -3.69
C THR A 270 -15.81 -16.81 -2.90
N LEU A 271 -16.32 -15.80 -3.61
CA LEU A 271 -16.91 -14.60 -3.02
C LEU A 271 -18.37 -14.85 -2.67
N THR A 272 -18.63 -15.74 -1.72
CA THR A 272 -19.99 -16.24 -1.40
C THR A 272 -20.97 -15.15 -0.95
N ASP A 273 -20.47 -14.03 -0.43
CA ASP A 273 -21.29 -12.91 0.05
C ASP A 273 -21.63 -11.88 -1.04
N ALA A 274 -21.00 -11.99 -2.22
CA ALA A 274 -21.34 -11.13 -3.34
C ALA A 274 -22.73 -11.49 -3.89
N MET A 275 -23.54 -10.48 -4.19
CA MET A 275 -24.88 -10.65 -4.73
C MET A 275 -24.87 -10.54 -6.26
N PRO A 276 -25.82 -11.18 -6.97
CA PRO A 276 -26.03 -10.95 -8.39
C PRO A 276 -26.13 -9.45 -8.72
N GLY A 277 -25.29 -8.99 -9.65
CA GLY A 277 -25.22 -7.59 -10.08
C GLY A 277 -24.36 -6.67 -9.22
N ASP A 278 -23.60 -7.20 -8.26
CA ASP A 278 -22.56 -6.44 -7.56
C ASP A 278 -21.38 -6.11 -8.49
N ALA A 279 -21.57 -5.15 -9.38
CA ALA A 279 -20.60 -4.79 -10.41
C ALA A 279 -19.28 -4.24 -9.87
N PHE A 280 -19.23 -3.79 -8.62
CA PHE A 280 -18.06 -3.15 -8.04
C PHE A 280 -17.44 -3.99 -6.93
N VAL A 281 -16.11 -3.97 -6.84
CA VAL A 281 -15.35 -4.64 -5.78
C VAL A 281 -14.27 -3.72 -5.20
N GLN A 282 -14.08 -3.80 -3.90
CA GLN A 282 -12.93 -3.22 -3.20
C GLN A 282 -12.34 -4.28 -2.28
N TYR A 283 -11.02 -4.29 -2.09
CA TYR A 283 -10.38 -5.17 -1.12
C TYR A 283 -9.43 -4.39 -0.21
N GLN A 284 -9.25 -4.93 0.99
CA GLN A 284 -8.20 -4.51 1.91
C GLN A 284 -7.37 -5.71 2.30
N ILE A 285 -6.07 -5.48 2.47
CA ILE A 285 -5.10 -6.51 2.84
C ILE A 285 -4.50 -6.10 4.17
N SER A 286 -4.69 -6.93 5.18
CA SER A 286 -3.94 -6.84 6.43
C SER A 286 -2.66 -7.66 6.26
N PHE A 287 -1.53 -7.09 6.62
CA PHE A 287 -0.25 -7.79 6.60
C PHE A 287 0.51 -7.49 7.87
N GLY A 288 1.35 -8.42 8.29
CA GLY A 288 2.13 -8.19 9.49
C GLY A 288 3.13 -9.30 9.77
N THR A 289 3.97 -9.03 10.74
CA THR A 289 4.88 -9.99 11.35
C THR A 289 4.50 -10.13 12.82
N THR A 290 4.40 -11.36 13.31
CA THR A 290 4.08 -11.72 14.71
C THR A 290 5.32 -12.12 15.51
N GLU A 291 6.49 -12.12 14.87
CA GLU A 291 7.80 -12.20 15.51
C GLU A 291 8.79 -11.28 14.75
N LEU A 292 8.75 -9.99 15.06
CA LEU A 292 9.61 -8.95 14.44
C LEU A 292 11.11 -9.31 14.47
N ASN A 293 11.55 -10.02 15.51
CA ASN A 293 12.94 -10.43 15.69
C ASN A 293 13.45 -11.38 14.59
N GLN A 294 12.57 -12.02 13.80
CA GLN A 294 12.96 -12.91 12.70
C GLN A 294 13.03 -12.21 11.33
N TRP A 295 12.88 -10.88 11.25
CA TRP A 295 13.05 -10.05 10.04
C TRP A 295 12.42 -10.63 8.76
N SER A 296 11.26 -11.26 8.91
CA SER A 296 10.52 -11.82 7.78
C SER A 296 9.32 -10.95 7.47
N THR A 297 9.17 -10.59 6.19
CA THR A 297 8.05 -9.79 5.70
C THR A 297 7.20 -10.62 4.75
N PRO A 298 5.86 -10.60 4.90
CA PRO A 298 4.99 -11.19 3.89
C PRO A 298 5.13 -10.41 2.58
N SER A 299 4.97 -11.10 1.45
CA SER A 299 4.97 -10.46 0.12
C SER A 299 3.64 -10.68 -0.58
N LEU A 300 3.09 -9.62 -1.16
CA LEU A 300 1.94 -9.71 -2.06
C LEU A 300 2.44 -9.91 -3.49
N ASN A 301 2.00 -10.97 -4.16
CA ASN A 301 2.41 -11.26 -5.53
C ASN A 301 1.36 -10.78 -6.54
N SER A 302 0.09 -11.12 -6.33
CA SER A 302 -1.00 -10.74 -7.24
C SER A 302 -2.37 -10.88 -6.59
N ILE A 303 -3.32 -10.04 -6.99
CA ILE A 303 -4.74 -10.24 -6.75
C ILE A 303 -5.46 -10.29 -8.10
N THR A 304 -6.25 -11.34 -8.31
CA THR A 304 -7.08 -11.50 -9.50
C THR A 304 -8.51 -11.75 -9.06
N VAL A 305 -9.45 -10.95 -9.56
CA VAL A 305 -10.88 -11.14 -9.34
C VAL A 305 -11.48 -11.63 -10.65
N ALA A 306 -12.26 -12.71 -10.59
CA ALA A 306 -13.07 -13.15 -11.71
C ALA A 306 -14.53 -12.77 -11.48
N SER A 307 -15.20 -12.42 -12.56
CA SER A 307 -16.63 -12.07 -12.61
C SER A 307 -17.30 -12.75 -13.79
N GLU A 308 -18.62 -12.85 -13.72
CA GLU A 308 -19.47 -13.08 -14.89
C GLU A 308 -20.15 -11.77 -15.28
N GLU A 309 -20.35 -11.55 -16.57
CA GLU A 309 -20.84 -10.28 -17.11
C GLU A 309 -21.98 -10.52 -18.10
N ALA A 310 -22.96 -9.63 -18.11
CA ALA A 310 -23.97 -9.50 -19.13
C ALA A 310 -24.12 -8.02 -19.50
N ARG A 311 -23.90 -7.67 -20.77
CA ARG A 311 -24.04 -6.29 -21.21
C ARG A 311 -24.43 -6.15 -22.67
N PHE A 312 -24.95 -4.97 -23.02
CA PHE A 312 -25.03 -4.53 -24.40
C PHE A 312 -23.64 -4.10 -24.87
N HIS A 313 -23.20 -4.66 -26.00
CA HIS A 313 -21.91 -4.32 -26.61
C HIS A 313 -22.03 -3.10 -27.52
N THR A 314 -23.14 -3.04 -28.28
CA THR A 314 -23.57 -1.85 -29.01
C THR A 314 -24.66 -1.12 -28.22
N PRO A 315 -24.73 0.22 -28.25
CA PRO A 315 -25.81 0.96 -27.62
C PRO A 315 -27.18 0.42 -28.08
N PRO A 316 -28.09 0.08 -27.14
CA PRO A 316 -29.41 -0.40 -27.49
C PRO A 316 -30.23 0.71 -28.18
N PRO A 317 -31.15 0.36 -29.10
CA PRO A 317 -31.97 1.34 -29.78
C PRO A 317 -32.88 2.07 -28.80
N THR A 318 -33.08 3.38 -28.97
CA THR A 318 -34.02 4.16 -28.15
C THR A 318 -35.45 4.14 -28.71
N VAL A 319 -35.60 3.76 -29.98
CA VAL A 319 -36.88 3.63 -30.69
C VAL A 319 -36.84 2.38 -31.56
N MET A 320 -37.93 1.60 -31.59
CA MET A 320 -38.08 0.47 -32.52
C MET A 320 -39.43 0.53 -33.22
N ASN A 321 -39.46 0.78 -34.53
CA ASN A 321 -40.72 0.79 -35.27
C ASN A 321 -41.06 -0.62 -35.80
N PRO A 322 -42.31 -1.10 -35.70
CA PRO A 322 -42.72 -2.41 -36.22
C PRO A 322 -42.41 -2.61 -37.71
N ASN A 323 -42.49 -1.52 -38.48
CA ASN A 323 -42.29 -1.49 -39.93
C ASN A 323 -40.88 -1.07 -40.38
N ALA A 324 -39.92 -0.91 -39.44
CA ALA A 324 -38.55 -0.59 -39.78
C ALA A 324 -37.73 -1.83 -40.20
N ALA A 325 -36.49 -1.58 -40.61
CA ALA A 325 -35.48 -2.63 -40.79
C ALA A 325 -35.20 -3.36 -39.46
N LEU A 326 -34.62 -4.55 -39.55
CA LEU A 326 -34.26 -5.37 -38.40
C LEU A 326 -33.35 -4.60 -37.43
N SER A 327 -33.67 -4.68 -36.15
CA SER A 327 -32.82 -4.18 -35.08
C SER A 327 -31.68 -5.17 -34.88
N LEU A 328 -30.46 -4.70 -35.12
CA LEU A 328 -29.23 -5.45 -34.86
C LEU A 328 -28.66 -5.01 -33.52
N ILE A 329 -28.67 -5.93 -32.55
CA ILE A 329 -28.24 -5.67 -31.18
C ILE A 329 -27.14 -6.66 -30.86
N GLN A 330 -25.96 -6.18 -30.53
CA GLN A 330 -24.88 -7.04 -30.07
C GLN A 330 -24.79 -7.00 -28.54
N THR A 331 -24.71 -8.16 -27.92
CA THR A 331 -24.47 -8.31 -26.47
C THR A 331 -23.13 -8.99 -26.22
N PHE A 332 -22.54 -8.70 -25.06
CA PHE A 332 -21.34 -9.35 -24.55
C PHE A 332 -21.66 -10.12 -23.28
N HIS A 333 -21.09 -11.31 -23.17
CA HIS A 333 -21.30 -12.24 -22.08
C HIS A 333 -19.97 -12.85 -21.64
N SER A 334 -19.74 -12.89 -20.33
CA SER A 334 -18.62 -13.66 -19.76
C SER A 334 -19.17 -14.60 -18.72
N ALA A 335 -18.94 -15.90 -18.90
CA ALA A 335 -19.37 -16.94 -17.96
C ALA A 335 -18.40 -18.12 -17.96
N SER A 336 -18.17 -18.64 -16.75
CA SER A 336 -17.24 -19.75 -16.47
C SER A 336 -17.91 -21.12 -16.54
N SER A 337 -19.24 -21.19 -16.51
CA SER A 337 -20.00 -22.45 -16.59
C SER A 337 -19.93 -23.07 -17.98
N ALA A 338 -19.74 -24.40 -18.06
CA ALA A 338 -19.80 -25.14 -19.32
C ALA A 338 -21.23 -25.17 -19.92
N ASN A 339 -22.26 -25.04 -19.09
CA ASN A 339 -23.67 -25.03 -19.49
C ASN A 339 -24.26 -23.60 -19.53
N LYS A 340 -23.41 -22.58 -19.67
CA LYS A 340 -23.82 -21.18 -19.68
C LYS A 340 -24.83 -20.85 -20.78
N THR A 341 -25.86 -20.07 -20.47
CA THR A 341 -26.81 -19.54 -21.44
C THR A 341 -26.71 -18.01 -21.51
N TYR A 342 -27.02 -17.46 -22.69
CA TYR A 342 -27.07 -16.03 -22.94
C TYR A 342 -28.48 -15.66 -23.35
N ALA A 343 -29.06 -14.64 -22.73
CA ALA A 343 -30.42 -14.24 -23.03
C ALA A 343 -30.54 -12.76 -23.37
N MET A 344 -31.47 -12.48 -24.29
CA MET A 344 -32.01 -11.15 -24.53
C MET A 344 -33.51 -11.16 -24.20
N HIS A 345 -33.96 -10.13 -23.50
CA HIS A 345 -35.34 -9.94 -23.11
C HIS A 345 -35.91 -8.69 -23.77
N VAL A 346 -37.16 -8.76 -24.21
CA VAL A 346 -37.95 -7.61 -24.65
C VAL A 346 -39.20 -7.56 -23.80
N LEU A 347 -39.25 -6.59 -22.89
CA LEU A 347 -40.27 -6.48 -21.85
C LEU A 347 -41.26 -5.37 -22.20
N PRO A 348 -42.58 -5.64 -22.25
CA PRO A 348 -43.60 -4.61 -22.27
C PRO A 348 -43.64 -3.87 -20.94
N THR A 349 -43.61 -2.54 -20.97
CA THR A 349 -43.64 -1.73 -19.74
C THR A 349 -44.64 -0.59 -19.83
N THR A 350 -44.91 0.03 -18.68
CA THR A 350 -45.51 1.37 -18.63
C THR A 350 -44.51 2.43 -19.08
N TYR A 351 -44.95 3.68 -19.25
CA TYR A 351 -44.08 4.81 -19.58
C TYR A 351 -43.01 5.10 -18.49
N ASP A 352 -43.25 4.65 -17.26
CA ASP A 352 -42.31 4.70 -16.12
C ASP A 352 -41.45 3.44 -16.01
N GLY A 353 -41.66 2.45 -16.88
CA GLY A 353 -40.80 1.27 -16.98
C GLY A 353 -41.14 0.14 -16.00
N PHE A 354 -42.35 0.16 -15.43
CA PHE A 354 -42.87 -0.95 -14.63
C PHE A 354 -43.46 -2.04 -15.53
N SER A 355 -43.32 -3.30 -15.11
CA SER A 355 -43.99 -4.42 -15.78
C SER A 355 -45.51 -4.25 -15.75
N ILE A 356 -46.16 -4.63 -16.85
CA ILE A 356 -47.62 -4.59 -16.98
C ILE A 356 -48.18 -5.96 -16.57
N ILE A 357 -49.17 -5.97 -15.67
CA ILE A 357 -49.82 -7.22 -15.24
C ILE A 357 -50.47 -7.91 -16.43
N GLY A 358 -50.14 -9.18 -16.63
CA GLY A 358 -50.67 -10.01 -17.72
C GLY A 358 -49.94 -9.83 -19.05
N LEU A 359 -48.83 -9.08 -19.08
CA LEU A 359 -47.88 -9.09 -20.19
C LEU A 359 -46.55 -9.69 -19.73
N ASP A 360 -46.09 -10.71 -20.44
CA ASP A 360 -44.86 -11.44 -20.24
C ASP A 360 -43.77 -10.98 -21.24
N ALA A 361 -42.51 -11.15 -20.86
CA ALA A 361 -41.39 -10.77 -21.71
C ALA A 361 -41.16 -11.78 -22.85
N ALA A 362 -40.81 -11.28 -24.04
CA ALA A 362 -40.19 -12.12 -25.06
C ALA A 362 -38.75 -12.41 -24.65
N THR A 363 -38.40 -13.69 -24.51
CA THR A 363 -37.08 -14.16 -24.09
C THR A 363 -36.44 -14.99 -25.19
N LEU A 364 -35.29 -14.52 -25.67
CA LEU A 364 -34.45 -15.23 -26.61
C LEU A 364 -33.25 -15.79 -25.84
N THR A 365 -33.06 -17.10 -25.83
CA THR A 365 -31.97 -17.76 -25.11
C THR A 365 -31.08 -18.51 -26.08
N TYR A 366 -29.80 -18.17 -26.11
CA TYR A 366 -28.77 -18.85 -26.87
C TYR A 366 -27.92 -19.73 -25.95
N GLN A 367 -27.75 -21.01 -26.33
CA GLN A 367 -26.87 -21.95 -25.64
C GLN A 367 -25.62 -22.21 -26.50
N PRO A 368 -24.45 -21.65 -26.16
CA PRO A 368 -23.22 -21.82 -26.95
C PRO A 368 -22.79 -23.27 -27.10
N ALA A 369 -22.92 -24.07 -26.04
CA ALA A 369 -22.49 -25.47 -26.03
C ALA A 369 -23.18 -26.33 -27.11
N THR A 370 -24.44 -26.01 -27.44
CA THR A 370 -25.25 -26.72 -28.44
C THR A 370 -25.49 -25.89 -29.70
N SER A 371 -25.07 -24.63 -29.72
CA SER A 371 -25.38 -23.65 -30.77
C SER A 371 -26.89 -23.56 -31.05
N THR A 372 -27.71 -23.59 -30.00
CA THR A 372 -29.18 -23.58 -30.11
C THR A 372 -29.77 -22.27 -29.61
N LEU A 373 -30.67 -21.70 -30.40
CA LEU A 373 -31.52 -20.58 -30.03
C LEU A 373 -32.91 -21.11 -29.65
N SER A 374 -33.40 -20.78 -28.45
CA SER A 374 -34.78 -20.98 -28.03
C SER A 374 -35.49 -19.64 -27.83
N ILE A 375 -36.77 -19.59 -28.17
CA ILE A 375 -37.58 -18.37 -28.14
C ILE A 375 -38.85 -18.66 -27.35
N SER A 376 -39.12 -17.84 -26.35
CA SER A 376 -40.37 -17.83 -25.58
C SER A 376 -40.98 -16.44 -25.71
N ASP A 377 -42.04 -16.31 -26.49
CA ASP A 377 -42.73 -15.03 -26.75
C ASP A 377 -44.25 -15.24 -26.65
N PRO A 378 -44.80 -15.38 -25.42
CA PRO A 378 -46.20 -15.71 -25.20
C PRO A 378 -47.17 -14.63 -25.71
N ASP A 379 -46.75 -13.37 -25.70
CA ASP A 379 -47.57 -12.22 -26.10
C ASP A 379 -47.28 -11.74 -27.53
N SER A 380 -46.48 -12.49 -28.29
CA SER A 380 -46.15 -12.18 -29.69
C SER A 380 -45.59 -10.77 -29.86
N ILE A 381 -44.66 -10.37 -29.00
CA ILE A 381 -44.01 -9.06 -29.06
C ILE A 381 -43.10 -8.97 -30.30
N LEU A 382 -42.48 -10.08 -30.68
CA LEU A 382 -41.49 -10.17 -31.75
C LEU A 382 -42.03 -10.89 -32.98
N ARG A 383 -41.53 -10.48 -34.15
CA ARG A 383 -41.75 -11.19 -35.41
C ARG A 383 -40.90 -12.45 -35.45
N SER A 384 -41.49 -13.59 -35.13
CA SER A 384 -40.78 -14.86 -35.00
C SER A 384 -39.97 -15.29 -36.23
N ALA A 385 -40.41 -14.93 -37.44
CA ALA A 385 -39.70 -15.22 -38.69
C ALA A 385 -38.41 -14.41 -38.89
N ASP A 386 -38.25 -13.31 -38.17
CA ASP A 386 -37.14 -12.35 -38.33
C ASP A 386 -36.04 -12.53 -37.26
N ILE A 387 -36.24 -13.45 -36.32
CA ILE A 387 -35.34 -13.66 -35.19
C ILE A 387 -34.16 -14.53 -35.62
N THR A 388 -32.94 -13.99 -35.51
CA THR A 388 -31.71 -14.76 -35.64
C THR A 388 -30.69 -14.38 -34.56
N ALA A 389 -29.85 -15.32 -34.15
CA ALA A 389 -28.73 -15.08 -33.23
C ALA A 389 -27.44 -15.68 -33.80
N THR A 390 -26.37 -14.89 -33.84
CA THR A 390 -25.03 -15.37 -34.23
C THR A 390 -24.07 -15.20 -33.07
N HIS A 391 -23.40 -16.27 -32.65
CA HIS A 391 -22.48 -16.27 -31.52
C HIS A 391 -21.02 -16.30 -32.00
N THR A 392 -20.18 -15.53 -31.31
CA THR A 392 -18.72 -15.51 -31.52
C THR A 392 -17.99 -15.51 -30.18
N SER A 393 -17.04 -16.43 -30.00
CA SER A 393 -16.13 -16.44 -28.84
C SER A 393 -14.90 -15.57 -29.08
N ILE A 394 -14.52 -14.78 -28.06
CA ILE A 394 -13.33 -13.91 -28.04
C ILE A 394 -12.49 -14.19 -26.78
N SER A 395 -11.33 -13.54 -26.64
CA SER A 395 -10.40 -13.80 -25.53
C SER A 395 -10.98 -13.48 -24.14
N GLU A 396 -11.87 -12.50 -24.04
CA GLU A 396 -12.43 -12.00 -22.78
C GLU A 396 -13.83 -12.57 -22.47
N GLY A 397 -14.45 -13.29 -23.40
CA GLY A 397 -15.81 -13.79 -23.26
C GLY A 397 -16.43 -14.15 -24.61
N ASP A 398 -17.73 -13.93 -24.72
CA ASP A 398 -18.55 -14.26 -25.89
C ASP A 398 -19.40 -13.05 -26.31
N THR A 399 -19.70 -12.98 -27.61
CA THR A 399 -20.64 -12.00 -28.16
C THR A 399 -21.79 -12.72 -28.85
N VAL A 400 -22.98 -12.12 -28.82
CA VAL A 400 -24.15 -12.58 -29.56
C VAL A 400 -24.75 -11.42 -30.33
N ASP A 401 -24.86 -11.58 -31.65
CA ASP A 401 -25.54 -10.67 -32.55
C ASP A 401 -27.00 -11.10 -32.71
N TRP A 402 -27.91 -10.36 -32.09
CA TRP A 402 -29.35 -10.56 -32.18
C TRP A 402 -29.91 -9.71 -33.31
N SER A 403 -30.61 -10.36 -34.24
CA SER A 403 -31.46 -9.68 -35.23
C SER A 403 -32.90 -9.91 -34.83
N ILE A 404 -33.64 -8.84 -34.55
CA ILE A 404 -35.05 -8.91 -34.16
C ILE A 404 -35.87 -7.81 -34.83
N ALA A 405 -37.18 -8.02 -34.88
CA ALA A 405 -38.15 -6.97 -35.13
C ALA A 405 -39.38 -7.17 -34.26
N ILE A 406 -40.05 -6.07 -33.91
CA ILE A 406 -41.29 -6.10 -33.12
C ILE A 406 -42.52 -6.24 -34.03
N ASN A 407 -43.60 -6.81 -33.49
CA ASN A 407 -44.91 -6.84 -34.15
C ASN A 407 -45.61 -5.48 -34.05
N ASP A 408 -46.56 -5.24 -34.95
CA ASP A 408 -47.49 -4.11 -34.85
C ASP A 408 -48.61 -4.41 -33.84
N GLY A 409 -49.28 -3.38 -33.34
CA GLY A 409 -50.43 -3.53 -32.44
C GLY A 409 -50.10 -3.98 -31.01
N LEU A 410 -48.87 -3.71 -30.54
CA LEU A 410 -48.48 -4.00 -29.16
C LEU A 410 -49.41 -3.29 -28.15
N SER A 411 -49.69 -3.96 -27.04
CA SER A 411 -50.56 -3.45 -25.96
C SER A 411 -50.03 -2.18 -25.27
N THR A 412 -48.74 -1.85 -25.47
CA THR A 412 -48.07 -0.66 -24.95
C THR A 412 -47.05 -0.16 -25.97
N PRO A 413 -46.86 1.16 -26.10
CA PRO A 413 -45.80 1.71 -26.94
C PRO A 413 -44.45 1.79 -26.23
N TYR A 414 -44.33 1.26 -25.01
CA TYR A 414 -43.12 1.32 -24.19
C TYR A 414 -42.58 -0.09 -23.96
N LEU A 415 -41.33 -0.31 -24.35
CA LEU A 415 -40.61 -1.54 -24.08
C LEU A 415 -39.36 -1.24 -23.25
N ARG A 416 -38.78 -2.30 -22.67
CA ARG A 416 -37.44 -2.28 -22.11
C ARG A 416 -36.68 -3.49 -22.63
N LEU A 417 -35.42 -3.29 -23.01
CA LEU A 417 -34.53 -4.38 -23.38
C LEU A 417 -33.78 -4.87 -22.16
N GLY A 418 -33.56 -6.18 -22.10
CA GLY A 418 -32.76 -6.83 -21.07
C GLY A 418 -31.72 -7.74 -21.70
N VAL A 419 -30.59 -7.90 -21.02
CA VAL A 419 -29.55 -8.88 -21.35
C VAL A 419 -29.23 -9.66 -20.09
N ALA A 420 -29.06 -10.96 -20.22
CA ALA A 420 -28.68 -11.83 -19.11
C ALA A 420 -27.63 -12.87 -19.52
N THR A 421 -26.80 -13.24 -18.56
CA THR A 421 -25.85 -14.34 -18.63
C THR A 421 -26.15 -15.26 -17.46
N GLU A 422 -26.51 -16.50 -17.74
CA GLU A 422 -26.67 -17.54 -16.72
C GLU A 422 -25.43 -18.43 -16.75
N GLY A 423 -24.52 -18.20 -15.81
CA GLY A 423 -23.29 -18.97 -15.67
C GLY A 423 -23.26 -19.77 -14.37
N LEU A 424 -22.19 -19.60 -13.60
CA LEU A 424 -22.16 -20.01 -12.19
C LEU A 424 -22.97 -19.06 -11.32
N ARG A 425 -23.16 -17.82 -11.78
CA ARG A 425 -24.06 -16.81 -11.24
C ARG A 425 -24.88 -16.20 -12.37
N SER A 426 -26.08 -15.76 -12.02
CA SER A 426 -26.90 -14.97 -12.92
C SER A 426 -26.40 -13.52 -12.90
N THR A 427 -26.27 -12.93 -14.08
CA THR A 427 -26.00 -11.51 -14.23
C THR A 427 -26.99 -10.96 -15.23
N HIS A 428 -27.71 -9.90 -14.86
CA HIS A 428 -28.71 -9.28 -15.73
C HIS A 428 -28.56 -7.76 -15.75
N TYR A 429 -28.92 -7.16 -16.87
CA TYR A 429 -28.99 -5.71 -17.04
C TYR A 429 -30.21 -5.35 -17.88
N ASN A 430 -30.93 -4.29 -17.50
CA ASN A 430 -32.03 -3.76 -18.29
C ASN A 430 -31.74 -2.31 -18.69
N THR A 431 -32.11 -1.96 -19.92
CA THR A 431 -31.88 -0.63 -20.50
C THR A 431 -32.84 0.41 -19.93
N SER A 432 -32.65 1.67 -20.33
CA SER A 432 -33.72 2.66 -20.30
C SER A 432 -34.90 2.22 -21.16
N ILE A 433 -36.06 2.85 -20.93
CA ILE A 433 -37.29 2.59 -21.70
C ILE A 433 -37.07 3.02 -23.15
N ILE A 434 -37.60 2.24 -24.07
CA ILE A 434 -37.60 2.48 -25.50
C ILE A 434 -39.04 2.66 -25.98
N THR A 435 -39.25 3.51 -26.98
CA THR A 435 -40.58 3.71 -27.57
C THR A 435 -40.73 2.93 -28.86
N THR A 436 -41.92 2.42 -29.14
CA THR A 436 -42.22 1.66 -30.35
C THR A 436 -42.90 2.48 -31.42
#